data_AF-A0A1A1ZIY7-F1
#
_entry.id   AF-A0A1A1ZIY7-F1
#
_cell.length_a   1.000
_cell.length_b   1.000
_cell.length_c   1.000
_cell.angle_alpha   90.00
_cell.angle_beta   90.00
_cell.angle_gamma   90.00
#
_symmetry.space_group_name_H-M   'P 1'
#
loop_
_entity.id
_entity.type
_entity.pdbx_description
1 polymer ?
#
loop_
_entity_poly.entity_id
_entity_poly.type
_entity_poly.pdbx_seq_one_letter_code
_entity_poly.pdbx_strand_id
1 'polypeptide(L)'
;MAIGNLGEHAAARLLTSLGYQLLGAQDDFLGFVPDVLNMPTTAKPEDFIAIDPAGRLVTVNSKASVSAASCRVTKTGDLSKPRIAGHQRTVDYTTVRASLISPLEGDAYSEVIKIDLLNMKAQVFEIDDTGQLDPIGGPHDIGATIAELLAKFPDSIPPPSIGDLI
;
A
#
# COMPACT_ATOMS: atom_id res chain seq x y z
N MET A 1 -5.76 -13.43 7.76
CA MET A 1 -4.99 -13.60 6.51
C MET A 1 -5.84 -13.27 5.29
N ALA A 2 -7.04 -13.83 5.10
CA ALA A 2 -7.87 -13.56 3.91
C ALA A 2 -8.16 -12.07 3.61
N ILE A 3 -8.49 -11.25 4.61
CA ILE A 3 -8.81 -9.82 4.41
C ILE A 3 -7.58 -8.97 4.04
N GLY A 4 -6.41 -9.30 4.61
CA GLY A 4 -5.16 -8.60 4.33
C GLY A 4 -4.77 -8.82 2.87
N ASN A 5 -4.67 -10.09 2.47
CA ASN A 5 -4.33 -10.48 1.10
C ASN A 5 -5.38 -9.96 0.09
N LEU A 6 -6.68 -9.99 0.41
CA LEU A 6 -7.71 -9.38 -0.43
C LEU A 6 -7.47 -7.88 -0.63
N GLY A 7 -7.12 -7.19 0.44
CA GLY A 7 -6.71 -5.79 0.42
C GLY A 7 -5.50 -5.56 -0.47
N GLU A 8 -4.44 -6.32 -0.29
CA GLU A 8 -3.22 -6.19 -1.07
C GLU A 8 -3.47 -6.46 -2.56
N HIS A 9 -4.25 -7.48 -2.93
CA HIS A 9 -4.66 -7.72 -4.32
C HIS A 9 -5.46 -6.55 -4.91
N ALA A 10 -6.40 -5.99 -4.14
CA ALA A 10 -7.17 -4.84 -4.58
C ALA A 10 -6.31 -3.57 -4.71
N ALA A 11 -5.37 -3.36 -3.78
CA ALA A 11 -4.37 -2.29 -3.83
C ALA A 11 -3.51 -2.41 -5.09
N ALA A 12 -2.95 -3.59 -5.35
CA ALA A 12 -2.08 -3.80 -6.49
C ALA A 12 -2.80 -3.53 -7.82
N ARG A 13 -4.01 -4.06 -8.00
CA ARG A 13 -4.83 -3.80 -9.19
C ARG A 13 -5.23 -2.33 -9.32
N LEU A 14 -5.53 -1.66 -8.21
CA LEU A 14 -5.81 -0.22 -8.21
C LEU A 14 -4.58 0.56 -8.68
N LEU A 15 -3.41 0.31 -8.09
CA LEU A 15 -2.15 0.97 -8.47
C LEU A 15 -1.86 0.79 -9.97
N THR A 16 -1.94 -0.43 -10.49
CA THR A 16 -1.77 -0.69 -11.93
C THR A 16 -2.79 0.09 -12.77
N SER A 17 -4.05 0.15 -12.35
CA SER A 17 -5.10 0.92 -13.05
C SER A 17 -4.88 2.44 -13.03
N LEU A 18 -4.18 2.93 -12.01
CA LEU A 18 -3.78 4.33 -11.87
C LEU A 18 -2.48 4.66 -12.61
N GLY A 19 -1.85 3.69 -13.26
CA GLY A 19 -0.62 3.87 -14.02
C GLY A 19 0.66 3.75 -13.21
N TYR A 20 0.60 3.22 -11.99
CA TYR A 20 1.81 2.89 -11.23
C TYR A 20 2.48 1.65 -11.82
N GLN A 21 3.81 1.65 -11.82
CA GLN A 21 4.62 0.50 -12.17
C GLN A 21 5.06 -0.22 -10.89
N LEU A 22 4.46 -1.38 -10.59
CA LEU A 22 4.84 -2.19 -9.43
C LEU A 22 6.22 -2.83 -9.68
N LEU A 23 7.15 -2.64 -8.74
CA LEU A 23 8.51 -3.17 -8.79
C LEU A 23 8.67 -4.45 -7.94
N GLY A 24 7.87 -4.60 -6.89
CA GLY A 24 7.83 -5.79 -6.05
C GLY A 24 6.78 -5.69 -4.94
N ALA A 25 6.41 -6.84 -4.37
CA ALA A 25 5.52 -6.97 -3.21
C ALA A 25 6.30 -7.41 -1.97
N GLN A 26 5.68 -7.33 -0.80
CA GLN A 26 6.31 -7.67 0.49
C GLN A 26 7.07 -9.01 0.48
N ASP A 27 6.49 -10.05 -0.12
CA ASP A 27 7.08 -11.39 -0.17
C ASP A 27 8.38 -11.46 -0.99
N ASP A 28 8.54 -10.58 -1.99
CA ASP A 28 9.78 -10.48 -2.78
C ASP A 28 10.95 -9.95 -1.95
N PHE A 29 10.66 -9.21 -0.86
CA PHE A 29 11.65 -8.48 -0.07
C PHE A 29 11.93 -9.08 1.31
N LEU A 30 11.15 -10.08 1.74
CA LEU A 30 11.15 -10.64 3.10
C LEU A 30 12.53 -11.17 3.56
N GLY A 31 13.33 -11.71 2.62
CA GLY A 31 14.68 -12.21 2.91
C GLY A 31 15.79 -11.17 2.87
N PHE A 32 15.56 -10.00 2.25
CA PHE A 32 16.59 -9.00 1.98
C PHE A 32 16.66 -7.90 3.05
N VAL A 33 15.66 -7.82 3.94
CA VAL A 33 15.59 -6.74 4.94
C VAL A 33 16.83 -6.69 5.85
N PRO A 34 17.29 -7.81 6.46
CA PRO A 34 18.46 -7.79 7.33
C PRO A 34 19.77 -7.45 6.58
N ASP A 35 19.92 -7.95 5.36
CA ASP A 35 21.11 -7.72 4.53
C ASP A 35 21.27 -6.25 4.16
N VAL A 36 20.16 -5.56 3.88
CA VAL A 36 20.21 -4.15 3.48
C VAL A 36 20.30 -3.21 4.68
N LEU A 37 19.66 -3.53 5.80
CA LEU A 37 19.86 -2.77 7.02
C LEU A 37 21.25 -3.03 7.63
N ASN A 38 22.00 -4.00 7.09
CA ASN A 38 23.29 -4.47 7.60
C ASN A 38 23.24 -4.77 9.11
N MET A 39 22.07 -5.22 9.58
CA MET A 39 21.81 -5.56 10.97
C MET A 39 20.66 -6.58 11.08
N PRO A 40 20.68 -7.45 12.09
CA PRO A 40 19.53 -8.31 12.38
C PRO A 40 18.29 -7.45 12.69
N THR A 41 17.19 -7.72 11.98
CA THR A 41 15.93 -7.01 12.18
C THR A 41 14.74 -7.97 12.12
N THR A 42 13.66 -7.60 12.80
CA THR A 42 12.34 -8.21 12.65
C THR A 42 11.37 -7.32 11.87
N ALA A 43 11.87 -6.19 11.34
CA ALA A 43 11.10 -5.29 10.49
C ALA A 43 10.65 -6.02 9.23
N LYS A 44 9.39 -5.76 8.84
CA LYS A 44 8.84 -6.27 7.59
C LYS A 44 8.96 -5.21 6.51
N PRO A 45 9.15 -5.60 5.24
CA PRO A 45 9.11 -4.65 4.14
C PRO A 45 7.69 -4.08 3.98
N GLU A 46 7.59 -2.95 3.28
CA GLU A 46 6.30 -2.38 2.88
C GLU A 46 5.57 -3.32 1.92
N ASP A 47 4.24 -3.14 1.80
CA ASP A 47 3.39 -4.04 1.02
C ASP A 47 3.80 -4.02 -0.46
N PHE A 48 4.15 -2.83 -1.00
CA PHE A 48 4.66 -2.65 -2.36
C PHE A 48 5.77 -1.61 -2.47
N ILE A 49 6.60 -1.79 -3.49
CA ILE A 49 7.47 -0.74 -4.04
C ILE A 49 7.03 -0.49 -5.47
N ALA A 50 6.85 0.77 -5.86
CA ALA A 50 6.38 1.15 -7.19
C ALA A 50 7.02 2.43 -7.70
N ILE A 51 6.88 2.68 -9.00
CA ILE A 51 7.07 4.00 -9.61
C ILE A 51 5.68 4.59 -9.86
N ASP A 52 5.43 5.81 -9.38
CA ASP A 52 4.16 6.48 -9.58
C ASP A 52 4.03 7.05 -11.02
N PRO A 53 2.84 7.55 -11.43
CA PRO A 53 2.66 8.12 -12.76
C PRO A 53 3.52 9.36 -13.05
N ALA A 54 4.10 10.00 -12.03
CA ALA A 54 5.04 11.11 -12.17
C ALA A 54 6.50 10.65 -12.28
N GLY A 55 6.77 9.34 -12.24
CA GLY A 55 8.13 8.77 -12.31
C GLY A 55 8.86 8.74 -10.97
N ARG A 56 8.16 8.94 -9.85
CA ARG A 56 8.74 8.97 -8.51
C ARG A 56 8.75 7.57 -7.89
N LEU A 57 9.82 7.23 -7.20
CA LEU A 57 9.88 5.99 -6.42
C LEU A 57 9.01 6.14 -5.16
N VAL A 58 8.05 5.23 -4.99
CA VAL A 58 7.11 5.21 -3.88
C VAL A 58 7.15 3.88 -3.14
N THR A 59 7.08 3.94 -1.81
CA THR A 59 6.74 2.78 -0.98
C THR A 59 5.27 2.85 -0.61
N VAL A 60 4.52 1.77 -0.80
CA VAL A 60 3.07 1.76 -0.61
C VAL A 60 2.68 0.73 0.44
N ASN A 61 1.86 1.16 1.40
CA ASN A 61 1.24 0.28 2.38
C ASN A 61 -0.27 0.19 2.19
N SER A 62 -0.85 -1.00 2.20
CA SER A 62 -2.28 -1.21 2.09
C SER A 62 -2.94 -1.44 3.45
N LYS A 63 -4.11 -0.85 3.67
CA LYS A 63 -4.87 -0.96 4.93
C LYS A 63 -6.32 -1.30 4.66
N ALA A 64 -6.61 -2.60 4.55
CA ALA A 64 -7.97 -3.11 4.42
C ALA A 64 -8.77 -3.05 5.72
N SER A 65 -10.06 -2.75 5.59
CA SER A 65 -11.00 -2.61 6.70
C SER A 65 -12.36 -3.19 6.33
N VAL A 66 -12.91 -3.99 7.23
CA VAL A 66 -14.30 -4.51 7.19
C VAL A 66 -15.18 -3.88 8.29
N SER A 67 -14.74 -2.77 8.89
CA SER A 67 -15.44 -2.11 9.98
C SER A 67 -15.67 -0.63 9.71
N ALA A 68 -16.92 -0.20 9.91
CA ALA A 68 -17.34 1.20 9.82
C ALA A 68 -16.73 2.09 10.92
N ALA A 69 -16.17 1.49 11.99
CA ALA A 69 -15.44 2.24 13.00
C ALA A 69 -14.03 2.61 12.54
N SER A 70 -13.41 1.76 11.71
CA SER A 70 -12.04 1.93 11.21
C SER A 70 -11.94 2.49 9.79
N CYS A 71 -13.05 2.54 9.05
CA CYS A 71 -13.16 3.20 7.76
C CYS A 71 -14.54 3.84 7.63
N ARG A 72 -14.57 5.16 7.41
CA ARG A 72 -15.79 5.94 7.21
C ARG A 72 -15.68 6.73 5.93
N VAL A 73 -16.77 6.79 5.18
CA VAL A 73 -16.95 7.81 4.14
C VAL A 73 -17.29 9.12 4.85
N THR A 74 -16.47 10.14 4.62
CA THR A 74 -16.63 11.47 5.17
C THR A 74 -17.76 12.22 4.45
N LYS A 75 -18.15 13.38 4.98
CA LYS A 75 -19.18 14.23 4.33
C LYS A 75 -18.75 14.74 2.95
N THR A 76 -17.45 14.84 2.69
CA THR A 76 -16.89 15.25 1.39
C THR A 76 -16.83 14.10 0.38
N GLY A 77 -17.14 12.88 0.81
CA GLY A 77 -17.12 11.69 -0.04
C GLY A 77 -15.82 10.89 0.06
N ASP A 78 -14.77 11.43 0.70
CA ASP A 78 -13.48 10.76 0.92
C ASP A 78 -13.56 9.64 1.97
N LEU A 79 -12.64 8.70 1.92
CA LEU A 79 -12.39 7.78 3.01
C LEU A 79 -11.67 8.47 4.17
N SER A 80 -12.00 8.09 5.39
CA SER A 80 -11.31 8.55 6.59
C SER A 80 -9.83 8.13 6.56
N LYS A 81 -8.93 9.07 6.86
CA LYS A 81 -7.47 8.85 6.93
C LYS A 81 -7.13 7.57 7.71
N PRO A 82 -6.23 6.70 7.21
CA PRO A 82 -5.81 5.51 7.92
C PRO A 82 -5.17 5.86 9.27
N ARG A 83 -5.47 5.06 10.30
CA ARG A 83 -4.73 5.12 11.57
C ARG A 83 -3.41 4.38 11.39
N ILE A 84 -2.35 5.14 11.11
CA ILE A 84 -0.97 4.65 11.12
C ILE A 84 -0.31 5.00 12.46
N ALA A 85 0.54 4.10 12.96
CA ALA A 85 1.27 4.34 14.20
C ALA A 85 2.28 5.49 14.01
N GLY A 86 2.63 6.20 15.09
CA GLY A 86 3.51 7.38 15.00
C GLY A 86 4.85 7.12 14.31
N HIS A 87 5.47 5.95 14.54
CA HIS A 87 6.71 5.55 13.87
C HIS A 87 6.55 5.29 12.36
N GLN A 88 5.33 5.01 11.88
CA GLN A 88 5.00 4.90 10.45
C GLN A 88 4.67 6.27 9.83
N ARG A 89 4.58 7.34 10.63
CA ARG A 89 4.46 8.73 10.17
C ARG A 89 5.80 9.44 10.07
N THR A 90 6.82 8.93 10.76
CA THR A 90 8.13 9.56 10.79
C THR A 90 8.75 9.55 9.40
N VAL A 91 9.01 10.75 8.88
CA VAL A 91 9.65 11.05 7.59
C VAL A 91 11.17 11.21 7.75
N ASP A 92 11.73 10.83 8.90
CA ASP A 92 13.19 10.92 9.13
C ASP A 92 13.89 10.02 8.11
N TYR A 93 14.36 10.70 7.05
CA TYR A 93 15.09 10.19 5.90
C TYR A 93 16.39 9.55 6.37
N THR A 94 16.23 8.31 6.78
CA THR A 94 17.31 7.36 6.96
C THR A 94 16.88 6.13 6.19
N THR A 95 17.87 5.41 5.69
CA THR A 95 17.91 4.10 5.01
C THR A 95 17.03 2.96 5.57
N VAL A 96 16.05 3.28 6.42
CA VAL A 96 15.27 2.39 7.29
C VAL A 96 13.88 2.10 6.70
N ARG A 97 13.45 2.75 5.61
CA ARG A 97 12.26 2.35 4.85
C ARG A 97 12.66 1.60 3.57
N ALA A 98 12.30 0.32 3.55
CA ALA A 98 12.31 -0.56 2.38
C ALA A 98 13.65 -0.92 1.71
N SER A 99 14.77 -0.93 2.44
CA SER A 99 15.93 -1.75 2.04
C SER A 99 16.37 -1.61 0.57
N LEU A 100 16.32 -0.41 0.01
CA LEU A 100 16.89 -0.08 -1.29
C LEU A 100 17.50 1.31 -1.19
N ILE A 101 18.77 1.43 -1.59
CA ILE A 101 19.40 2.72 -1.82
C ILE A 101 18.58 3.39 -2.93
N SER A 102 17.91 4.51 -2.61
CA SER A 102 17.41 5.40 -3.66
C SER A 102 18.61 5.72 -4.56
N PRO A 103 18.57 5.40 -5.87
CA PRO A 103 19.68 5.69 -6.77
C PRO A 103 19.88 7.20 -6.97
N LEU A 104 18.99 8.01 -6.41
CA LEU A 104 18.98 9.44 -6.46
C LEU A 104 19.15 9.97 -5.03
N GLU A 105 20.11 10.85 -4.81
CA GLU A 105 20.06 11.76 -3.67
C GLU A 105 18.73 12.53 -3.79
N GLY A 106 17.72 12.17 -3.00
CA GLY A 106 16.39 12.80 -3.04
C GLY A 106 15.22 11.82 -2.92
N ASP A 107 14.37 12.10 -1.93
CA ASP A 107 12.92 11.88 -1.84
C ASP A 107 12.32 10.58 -2.39
N ALA A 108 12.37 9.50 -1.60
CA ALA A 108 11.44 8.38 -1.74
C ALA A 108 10.11 8.74 -1.05
N TYR A 109 9.03 8.77 -1.81
CA TYR A 109 7.71 9.15 -1.32
C TYR A 109 7.02 7.95 -0.65
N SER A 110 6.14 8.22 0.32
CA SER A 110 5.40 7.16 1.03
C SER A 110 3.91 7.34 0.82
N GLU A 111 3.23 6.26 0.42
CA GLU A 111 1.79 6.26 0.23
C GLU A 111 1.11 5.16 1.06
N VAL A 112 -0.15 5.40 1.40
CA VAL A 112 -1.02 4.42 2.06
C VAL A 112 -2.31 4.30 1.28
N ILE A 113 -2.68 3.07 0.90
CA ILE A 113 -3.98 2.79 0.28
C ILE A 113 -4.94 2.32 1.36
N LYS A 114 -5.98 3.12 1.61
CA LYS A 114 -7.09 2.71 2.46
C LYS A 114 -8.08 1.92 1.62
N ILE A 115 -8.45 0.73 2.10
CA ILE A 115 -9.42 -0.14 1.43
C ILE A 115 -10.61 -0.39 2.36
N ASP A 116 -11.78 0.04 1.92
CA ASP A 116 -13.07 -0.17 2.57
C ASP A 116 -13.81 -1.31 1.87
N LEU A 117 -13.74 -2.50 2.45
CA LEU A 117 -14.41 -3.69 1.94
C LEU A 117 -15.90 -3.72 2.27
N LEU A 118 -16.43 -2.82 3.11
CA LEU A 118 -17.87 -2.71 3.33
C LEU A 118 -18.54 -1.92 2.22
N ASN A 119 -17.90 -0.81 1.82
CA ASN A 119 -18.43 0.09 0.79
C ASN A 119 -17.81 -0.15 -0.59
N MET A 120 -16.93 -1.14 -0.72
CA MET A 120 -16.17 -1.46 -1.94
C MET A 120 -15.45 -0.25 -2.52
N LYS A 121 -14.76 0.50 -1.65
CA LYS A 121 -14.01 1.69 -2.03
C LYS A 121 -12.55 1.59 -1.65
N ALA A 122 -11.67 2.23 -2.42
CA ALA A 122 -10.27 2.41 -2.07
C ALA A 122 -9.82 3.85 -2.33
N GLN A 123 -8.90 4.37 -1.53
CA GLN A 123 -8.34 5.71 -1.74
C GLN A 123 -6.86 5.74 -1.34
N VAL A 124 -6.06 6.41 -2.15
CA VAL A 124 -4.62 6.60 -1.94
C VAL A 124 -4.41 7.84 -1.07
N PHE A 125 -3.46 7.77 -0.15
CA PHE A 125 -3.03 8.88 0.69
C PHE A 125 -1.51 9.01 0.59
N GLU A 126 -1.00 10.19 0.28
CA GLU A 126 0.42 10.51 0.38
C GLU A 126 0.76 10.87 1.84
N ILE A 127 1.94 10.49 2.30
CA ILE A 127 2.50 10.98 3.56
C ILE A 127 3.40 12.17 3.22
N ASP A 128 3.00 13.36 3.67
CA ASP A 128 3.79 14.58 3.48
C ASP A 128 5.04 14.61 4.38
N ASP A 129 5.88 15.63 4.21
CA ASP A 129 7.11 15.83 4.98
C ASP A 129 6.88 16.03 6.49
N THR A 130 5.64 16.28 6.91
CA THR A 130 5.24 16.43 8.31
C THR A 130 4.65 15.14 8.90
N GLY A 131 4.56 14.07 8.11
CA GLY A 131 3.94 12.80 8.48
C GLY A 131 2.41 12.82 8.47
N GLN A 132 1.81 13.84 7.86
CA GLN A 132 0.36 13.92 7.64
C GLN A 132 -0.03 13.13 6.39
N LEU A 133 -1.22 12.54 6.43
CA LEU A 133 -1.76 11.75 5.35
C LEU A 133 -2.73 12.58 4.52
N ASP A 134 -2.41 12.91 3.28
CA ASP A 134 -3.30 13.67 2.42
C ASP A 134 -3.83 12.84 1.26
N PRO A 135 -5.15 12.88 0.99
CA PRO A 135 -5.75 12.05 -0.05
C PRO A 135 -5.25 12.47 -1.43
N ILE A 136 -4.82 11.50 -2.22
CA ILE A 136 -4.52 11.67 -3.63
C ILE A 136 -5.79 11.32 -4.42
N GLY A 137 -6.52 12.35 -4.85
CA GLY A 137 -7.78 12.18 -5.55
C GLY A 137 -8.92 11.65 -4.67
N GLY A 138 -10.05 11.32 -5.29
CA GLY A 138 -11.23 10.78 -4.62
C GLY A 138 -11.22 9.25 -4.51
N PRO A 139 -12.15 8.63 -3.76
CA PRO A 139 -12.22 7.18 -3.66
C PRO A 139 -12.62 6.50 -4.98
N HIS A 140 -12.00 5.37 -5.24
CA HIS A 140 -12.23 4.49 -6.37
C HIS A 140 -13.17 3.35 -5.98
N ASP A 141 -14.09 2.97 -6.87
CA ASP A 141 -14.89 1.76 -6.72
C ASP A 141 -14.02 0.54 -7.06
N ILE A 142 -14.00 -0.45 -6.15
CA ILE A 142 -13.24 -1.70 -6.29
C ILE A 142 -14.17 -2.93 -6.28
N GLY A 143 -15.49 -2.74 -6.37
CA GLY A 143 -16.46 -3.83 -6.21
C GLY A 143 -16.30 -4.93 -7.25
N ALA A 144 -16.10 -4.56 -8.52
CA ALA A 144 -15.82 -5.53 -9.58
C ALA A 144 -14.52 -6.30 -9.32
N THR A 145 -13.47 -5.59 -8.93
CA THR A 145 -12.17 -6.19 -8.59
C THR A 145 -12.27 -7.20 -7.44
N ILE A 146 -12.99 -6.86 -6.38
CA ILE A 146 -13.21 -7.75 -5.23
C ILE A 146 -14.03 -8.97 -5.65
N ALA A 147 -15.09 -8.79 -6.45
CA ALA A 147 -15.91 -9.89 -6.93
C ALA A 147 -15.10 -10.89 -7.78
N GLU A 148 -14.25 -10.39 -8.69
CA GLU A 148 -13.35 -11.23 -9.49
C GLU A 148 -12.36 -12.01 -8.63
N LEU A 149 -11.77 -11.36 -7.62
CA LEU A 149 -10.82 -12.00 -6.72
C LEU A 149 -11.47 -13.11 -5.89
N LEU A 150 -12.67 -12.86 -5.36
CA LEU A 150 -13.43 -13.86 -4.60
C LEU A 150 -13.91 -15.00 -5.50
N ALA A 151 -14.25 -14.73 -6.76
CA ALA A 151 -14.58 -15.78 -7.72
C ALA A 151 -13.37 -16.65 -8.09
N LYS A 152 -12.18 -16.04 -8.22
CA LYS A 152 -10.92 -16.73 -8.51
C LYS A 152 -10.41 -17.54 -7.31
N PHE A 153 -10.62 -17.04 -6.09
CA PHE A 153 -10.09 -17.59 -4.85
C PHE A 153 -11.21 -17.74 -3.79
N PRO A 154 -12.16 -18.67 -3.99
CA PRO A 154 -13.36 -18.76 -3.14
C PRO A 154 -13.06 -19.19 -1.71
N ASP A 155 -12.03 -20.03 -1.50
CA ASP A 155 -11.75 -20.64 -0.21
C ASP A 155 -10.59 -19.96 0.55
N SER A 156 -9.60 -19.44 -0.18
CA SER A 156 -8.41 -18.81 0.40
C SER A 156 -7.71 -17.92 -0.62
N ILE A 157 -7.40 -16.68 -0.22
CA ILE A 157 -6.71 -15.70 -1.07
C ILE A 157 -5.22 -15.71 -0.73
N PRO A 158 -4.34 -16.09 -1.68
CA PRO A 158 -2.90 -16.05 -1.47
C PRO A 158 -2.39 -14.61 -1.43
N PRO A 159 -1.19 -14.33 -0.88
CA PRO A 159 -0.51 -13.05 -1.07
C PRO A 159 -0.38 -12.71 -2.56
N PRO A 160 -0.38 -11.43 -2.95
CA PRO A 160 -0.17 -11.06 -4.34
C PRO A 160 1.27 -11.34 -4.77
N SER A 161 1.42 -11.97 -5.93
CA SER A 161 2.68 -12.04 -6.66
C SER A 161 2.67 -10.96 -7.74
N ILE A 162 3.67 -10.08 -7.76
CA ILE A 162 3.76 -9.03 -8.78
C ILE A 162 3.86 -9.63 -10.18
N GLY A 163 4.52 -10.78 -10.35
CA GLY A 163 4.59 -11.48 -11.63
C GLY A 163 3.24 -11.91 -12.20
N ASP A 164 2.19 -12.01 -11.37
CA ASP A 164 0.82 -12.33 -11.79
C ASP A 164 -0.02 -11.08 -12.15
N LEU A 165 0.54 -9.88 -11.96
CA LEU A 165 -0.14 -8.58 -12.05
C LEU A 165 0.43 -7.66 -13.15
N ILE A 166 1.55 -8.04 -13.76
CA ILE A 166 2.19 -7.35 -14.90
C ILE A 166 1.78 -8.00 -16.23
#